data_AF-A0A846Q7U1-F1
#
_entry.id   AF-A0A846Q7U1-F1
#
_cell.length_a   1.000
_cell.length_b   1.000
_cell.length_c   1.000
_cell.angle_alpha   90.00
_cell.angle_beta   90.00
_cell.angle_gamma   90.00
#
_symmetry.space_group_name_H-M   'P 1'
#
loop_
_entity.id
_entity.type
_entity.pdbx_description
1 polymer ?
#
loop_
_entity_poly.entity_id
_entity_poly.type
_entity_poly.pdbx_seq_one_letter_code
_entity_poly.pdbx_strand_id
1 'polypeptide(L)'
;MIADSDKTYSFGGLHLTPRPKPLKGIVCLGLTAYVIGRLFKGKPRSTPLALAGINLVVEEALKIAAIANKVRGYGAGRTIWDMAEHFGVELTEVTWEMLEEVNHCPIVVVRRVLE
;
A
#
# COMPACT_ATOMS: atom_id res chain seq x y z
N MET A 1 -0.65 -1.63 -13.38
CA MET A 1 -0.11 -2.40 -12.23
C MET A 1 -1.18 -2.51 -11.18
N ILE A 2 -1.36 -3.69 -10.59
CA ILE A 2 -2.20 -3.88 -9.41
C ILE A 2 -1.29 -3.94 -8.20
N ALA A 3 -1.61 -3.19 -7.15
CA ALA A 3 -0.87 -3.15 -5.90
C ALA A 3 -1.82 -3.18 -4.71
N ASP A 4 -1.36 -3.81 -3.64
CA ASP A 4 -2.02 -3.90 -2.36
C ASP A 4 -1.41 -2.89 -1.38
N SER A 5 -2.22 -2.31 -0.49
CA SER A 5 -1.74 -1.47 0.62
C SER A 5 -0.97 -2.26 1.68
N ASP A 6 -1.08 -3.58 1.69
CA ASP A 6 -0.28 -4.46 2.55
C ASP A 6 1.22 -4.26 2.35
N LYS A 7 1.97 -4.45 3.45
CA LYS A 7 3.39 -4.09 3.54
C LYS A 7 4.30 -5.18 2.99
N THR A 8 5.12 -4.81 2.02
CA THR A 8 6.40 -5.47 1.71
C THR A 8 7.52 -4.72 2.43
N TYR A 9 8.37 -5.44 3.16
CA TYR A 9 9.55 -4.90 3.85
C TYR A 9 10.79 -5.12 2.98
N SER A 10 11.52 -4.04 2.69
CA SER A 10 12.72 -4.08 1.85
C SER A 10 14.00 -3.89 2.67
N PHE A 11 15.01 -4.73 2.38
CA PHE A 11 16.34 -4.73 2.96
C PHE A 11 17.37 -4.76 1.81
N GLY A 12 17.68 -3.59 1.25
CA GLY A 12 18.45 -3.54 0.00
C GLY A 12 17.71 -4.29 -1.12
N GLY A 13 18.35 -5.29 -1.73
CA GLY A 13 17.77 -6.12 -2.79
C GLY A 13 16.88 -7.28 -2.31
N LEU A 14 16.72 -7.48 -1.01
CA LEU A 14 15.81 -8.49 -0.46
C LEU A 14 14.45 -7.85 -0.10
N HIS A 15 13.36 -8.43 -0.60
CA HIS A 15 12.01 -7.95 -0.36
C HIS A 15 11.15 -9.07 0.24
N LEU A 16 10.62 -8.84 1.43
CA LEU A 16 9.82 -9.81 2.18
C LEU A 16 8.39 -9.31 2.34
N THR A 17 7.40 -10.16 2.10
CA THR A 17 5.99 -9.81 2.28
C THR A 17 5.20 -10.91 3.00
N PRO A 18 4.23 -10.55 3.85
CA PRO A 18 3.24 -11.50 4.35
C PRO A 18 2.14 -11.79 3.31
N ARG A 19 1.99 -10.96 2.28
CA ARG A 19 0.91 -11.06 1.28
C ARG A 19 1.19 -12.19 0.28
N PRO A 20 0.25 -13.15 0.08
CA PRO A 20 0.44 -14.23 -0.87
C PRO A 20 0.43 -13.74 -2.33
N LYS A 21 1.11 -14.50 -3.20
CA LYS A 21 1.21 -14.25 -4.66
C LYS A 21 1.68 -12.82 -5.00
N PRO A 22 2.80 -12.34 -4.42
CA PRO A 22 3.35 -11.05 -4.81
C PRO A 22 4.00 -11.12 -6.20
N LEU A 23 4.36 -9.95 -6.74
CA LEU A 23 5.16 -9.86 -7.96
C LEU A 23 6.46 -10.69 -7.83
N LYS A 24 6.88 -11.34 -8.93
CA LYS A 24 8.13 -12.10 -8.98
C LYS A 24 9.32 -11.24 -8.53
N GLY A 25 10.18 -11.79 -7.68
CA GLY A 25 11.29 -11.09 -7.04
C GLY A 25 11.00 -10.63 -5.60
N ILE A 26 9.76 -10.79 -5.12
CA ILE A 26 9.39 -10.59 -3.72
C ILE A 26 9.16 -11.96 -3.07
N VAL A 27 9.79 -12.20 -1.92
CA VAL A 27 9.67 -13.45 -1.18
C VAL A 27 8.48 -13.35 -0.21
N CYS A 28 7.51 -14.26 -0.38
CA CYS A 28 6.38 -14.38 0.53
C CYS A 28 6.72 -15.38 1.64
N LEU A 29 6.79 -14.93 2.90
CA LEU A 29 7.01 -15.79 4.06
C LEU A 29 5.85 -15.74 5.08
N GLY A 30 4.71 -15.17 4.70
CA GLY A 30 3.55 -15.03 5.57
C GLY A 30 3.87 -14.22 6.83
N LEU A 31 3.37 -14.66 7.98
CA LEU A 31 3.57 -13.97 9.26
C LEU A 31 5.06 -13.71 9.59
N THR A 32 5.95 -14.62 9.22
CA THR A 32 7.39 -14.46 9.51
C THR A 32 8.00 -13.25 8.80
N ALA A 33 7.55 -12.93 7.57
CA ALA A 33 7.96 -11.72 6.86
C ALA A 33 7.55 -10.45 7.63
N TYR A 34 6.36 -10.47 8.25
CA TYR A 34 5.90 -9.35 9.08
C TYR A 34 6.78 -9.18 10.33
N VAL A 35 7.07 -10.27 11.04
CA VAL A 35 7.91 -10.25 12.24
C VAL A 35 9.32 -9.77 11.92
N ILE A 36 9.98 -10.36 10.91
CA ILE A 36 11.32 -9.97 10.47
C ILE A 36 11.32 -8.50 10.02
N GLY A 37 10.34 -8.11 9.20
CA GLY A 37 10.17 -6.76 8.71
C GLY A 37 10.11 -5.72 9.82
N ARG A 38 9.33 -6.00 10.87
CA ARG A 38 9.20 -5.13 12.05
C ARG A 38 10.46 -5.13 12.92
N LEU A 39 11.01 -6.30 13.23
CA LEU A 39 12.16 -6.44 14.14
C LEU A 39 13.41 -5.73 13.59
N PHE A 40 13.67 -5.91 12.29
CA PHE A 40 14.84 -5.33 11.62
C PHE A 40 14.55 -3.97 10.97
N LYS A 41 13.37 -3.38 11.22
CA LYS A 41 12.96 -2.06 10.70
C LYS A 41 13.12 -1.94 9.18
N GLY A 42 12.77 -2.99 8.45
CA GLY A 42 12.81 -2.99 6.98
C GLY A 42 11.94 -1.87 6.40
N LYS A 43 12.35 -1.30 5.26
CA LYS A 43 11.63 -0.19 4.64
C LYS A 43 10.24 -0.65 4.19
N PRO A 44 9.14 -0.16 4.77
CA PRO A 44 7.80 -0.60 4.38
C PRO A 44 7.39 0.05 3.06
N ARG A 45 6.85 -0.75 2.15
CA ARG A 45 6.30 -0.34 0.86
C ARG A 45 5.03 -1.12 0.55
N SER A 46 4.16 -0.55 -0.26
CA SER A 46 2.96 -1.25 -0.77
C SER A 46 3.37 -2.41 -1.68
N THR A 47 2.60 -3.50 -1.64
CA THR A 47 2.96 -4.77 -2.30
C THR A 47 2.44 -4.79 -3.75
N PRO A 48 3.29 -4.77 -4.78
CA PRO A 48 2.84 -4.98 -6.15
C PRO A 48 2.45 -6.45 -6.34
N LEU A 49 1.29 -6.67 -6.95
CA LEU A 49 0.73 -8.00 -7.21
C LEU A 49 0.83 -8.40 -8.67
N ALA A 50 0.57 -7.46 -9.59
CA ALA A 50 0.54 -7.75 -11.02
C ALA A 50 1.01 -6.57 -11.87
N LEU A 51 1.71 -6.90 -12.95
CA LEU A 51 2.09 -5.98 -14.02
C LEU A 51 1.45 -6.46 -15.33
N ALA A 52 1.00 -5.52 -16.16
CA ALA A 52 0.44 -5.79 -17.47
C ALA A 52 0.97 -4.75 -18.46
N GLY A 53 1.37 -5.19 -19.66
CA GLY A 53 1.82 -4.31 -20.74
C GLY A 53 3.19 -3.65 -20.55
N ILE A 54 3.87 -3.86 -19.42
CA ILE A 54 5.19 -3.31 -19.11
C ILE A 54 6.04 -4.33 -18.38
N ASN A 55 7.35 -4.27 -18.56
CA ASN A 55 8.32 -5.05 -17.80
C ASN A 55 9.08 -4.09 -16.88
N LEU A 56 8.89 -4.20 -15.57
CA LEU A 56 9.55 -3.38 -14.57
C LEU A 56 10.42 -4.26 -13.68
N VAL A 57 11.58 -3.72 -13.27
CA VAL A 57 12.36 -4.35 -12.21
C VAL A 57 11.58 -4.25 -10.90
N VAL A 58 11.69 -5.26 -10.05
CA VAL A 58 10.94 -5.35 -8.78
C VAL A 58 11.07 -4.09 -7.91
N GLU A 59 12.28 -3.50 -7.87
CA GLU A 59 12.56 -2.29 -7.10
C GLU A 59 11.82 -1.06 -7.66
N GLU A 60 11.70 -0.96 -8.99
CA GLU A 60 10.90 0.08 -9.64
C GLU A 60 9.41 -0.09 -9.34
N ALA A 61 8.89 -1.32 -9.45
CA ALA A 61 7.50 -1.62 -9.13
C ALA A 61 7.17 -1.30 -7.67
N LEU A 62 8.06 -1.66 -6.73
CA LEU A 62 7.94 -1.32 -5.32
C LEU A 62 7.99 0.19 -5.06
N LYS A 63 8.86 0.92 -5.77
CA LYS A 63 8.93 2.38 -5.69
C LYS A 63 7.64 3.04 -6.19
N ILE A 64 7.15 2.62 -7.36
CA ILE A 64 5.90 3.12 -7.94
C ILE A 64 4.72 2.82 -7.02
N ALA A 65 4.61 1.59 -6.50
CA ALA A 65 3.54 1.20 -5.59
C ALA A 65 3.54 2.05 -4.31
N ALA A 66 4.72 2.31 -3.73
CA ALA A 66 4.85 3.16 -2.55
C ALA A 66 4.46 4.63 -2.82
N ILE A 67 4.87 5.19 -3.97
CA ILE A 67 4.49 6.55 -4.38
C ILE A 67 2.98 6.63 -4.59
N ALA A 68 2.41 5.68 -5.33
CA ALA A 68 0.98 5.63 -5.63
C ALA A 68 0.15 5.56 -4.34
N ASN A 69 0.52 4.67 -3.41
CA ASN A 69 -0.18 4.56 -2.13
C ASN A 69 -0.06 5.83 -1.27
N LYS A 70 1.10 6.51 -1.31
CA LYS A 70 1.28 7.78 -0.59
C LYS A 70 0.38 8.89 -1.16
N VAL A 71 0.29 9.00 -2.49
CA VAL A 71 -0.52 10.04 -3.16
C VAL A 71 -2.02 9.75 -3.01
N ARG A 72 -2.44 8.48 -3.09
CA ARG A 72 -3.81 8.05 -2.84
C ARG A 72 -4.30 8.47 -1.45
N GLY A 73 -3.41 8.54 -0.46
CA GLY A 73 -3.76 8.90 0.91
C GLY A 73 -4.63 7.84 1.59
N TYR A 74 -5.42 8.29 2.57
CA TYR A 74 -6.18 7.41 3.46
C TYR A 74 -7.69 7.74 3.48
N GLY A 75 -8.19 8.58 2.59
CA GLY A 75 -9.60 9.02 2.60
C GLY A 75 -9.95 9.66 3.96
N ALA A 76 -11.00 9.15 4.61
CA ALA A 76 -11.45 9.58 5.93
C ALA A 76 -10.55 9.14 7.10
N GLY A 77 -9.46 8.41 6.87
CA GLY A 77 -8.54 8.01 7.94
C GLY A 77 -7.97 6.60 7.77
N ARG A 78 -7.01 6.22 8.61
CA ARG A 78 -6.40 4.87 8.59
C ARG A 78 -7.18 3.88 9.44
N THR A 79 -7.94 4.38 10.41
CA THR A 79 -8.73 3.59 11.34
C THR A 79 -10.15 4.14 11.46
N ILE A 80 -11.05 3.36 12.05
CA ILE A 80 -12.43 3.81 12.32
C ILE A 80 -12.44 4.99 13.30
N TRP A 81 -11.44 5.07 14.20
CA TRP A 81 -11.27 6.21 15.11
C TRP A 81 -10.93 7.50 14.35
N ASP A 82 -9.96 7.42 13.42
CA ASP A 82 -9.59 8.56 12.58
C ASP A 82 -10.80 9.05 11.76
N MET A 83 -11.65 8.11 11.33
CA MET A 83 -12.87 8.38 10.56
C MET A 83 -13.95 9.08 11.39
N ALA A 84 -14.20 8.59 12.61
CA ALA A 84 -15.10 9.22 13.55
C ALA A 84 -14.64 10.66 13.89
N GLU A 85 -13.34 10.84 14.14
CA GLU A 85 -12.73 12.17 14.36
C GLU A 85 -12.86 13.07 13.13
N HIS A 86 -12.66 12.54 11.92
CA HIS A 86 -12.79 13.29 10.67
C HIS A 86 -14.20 13.85 10.46
N PHE A 87 -15.23 13.06 10.78
CA PHE A 87 -16.63 13.48 10.66
C PHE A 87 -17.16 14.21 11.90
N GLY A 88 -16.41 14.22 13.01
CA GLY A 88 -16.82 14.83 14.27
C GLY A 88 -17.98 14.10 14.95
N VAL A 89 -18.03 12.76 14.82
CA VAL A 89 -19.08 11.89 15.37
C VAL A 89 -18.50 10.80 16.26
N GLU A 90 -19.33 10.10 17.02
CA GLU A 90 -18.89 8.93 17.78
C GLU A 90 -18.66 7.70 16.88
N LEU A 91 -17.90 6.71 17.38
CA LEU A 91 -17.46 5.55 16.60
C LEU A 91 -18.60 4.78 15.89
N THR A 92 -19.78 4.73 16.51
CA THR A 92 -20.95 3.99 16.01
C THR A 92 -21.86 4.83 15.12
N GLU A 93 -21.57 6.12 14.95
CA GLU A 93 -22.42 7.07 14.24
C GLU A 93 -21.93 7.35 12.80
N VAL A 94 -20.84 6.71 12.37
CA VAL A 94 -20.39 6.77 10.98
C VAL A 94 -21.40 6.06 10.08
N THR A 95 -21.99 6.81 9.15
CA THR A 95 -23.01 6.33 8.21
C THR A 95 -22.46 6.11 6.80
N TRP A 96 -23.22 5.43 5.95
CA TRP A 96 -22.84 5.24 4.54
C TRP A 96 -22.84 6.55 3.77
N GLU A 97 -23.79 7.43 4.06
CA GLU A 97 -23.93 8.74 3.44
C GLU A 97 -22.66 9.59 3.68
N MET A 98 -22.10 9.55 4.90
CA MET A 98 -20.81 10.19 5.21
C MET A 98 -19.65 9.59 4.40
N LEU A 99 -19.63 8.26 4.21
CA LEU A 99 -18.57 7.59 3.45
C LEU A 99 -18.64 7.91 1.95
N GLU A 100 -19.82 8.17 1.41
CA GLU A 100 -20.01 8.56 0.01
C GLU A 100 -19.43 9.96 -0.29
N GLU A 101 -19.35 10.84 0.72
CA GLU A 101 -18.70 12.16 0.59
C GLU A 101 -17.17 12.08 0.50
N VAL A 102 -16.58 10.95 0.89
CA VAL A 102 -15.12 10.76 0.87
C VAL A 102 -14.66 10.53 -0.57
N ASN A 103 -13.76 11.41 -1.04
CA ASN A 103 -13.11 11.23 -2.33
C ASN A 103 -12.34 9.91 -2.39
N HIS A 104 -12.91 8.92 -3.08
CA HIS A 104 -12.27 7.63 -3.30
C HIS A 104 -11.44 7.66 -4.59
N CYS A 105 -10.11 7.64 -4.44
CA CYS A 105 -9.15 7.68 -5.56
C CYS A 105 -8.41 6.33 -5.73
N PRO A 106 -9.07 5.26 -6.23
CA PRO A 106 -8.46 3.92 -6.32
C PRO A 106 -7.38 3.81 -7.39
N ILE A 107 -7.42 4.68 -8.40
CA ILE A 107 -6.51 4.68 -9.54
C ILE A 107 -5.52 5.84 -9.40
N VAL A 108 -4.24 5.54 -9.52
CA VAL A 108 -3.17 6.55 -9.54
C VAL A 108 -2.38 6.42 -10.82
N VAL A 109 -2.22 7.54 -11.53
CA VAL A 109 -1.42 7.64 -12.75
C VAL A 109 -0.01 8.08 -12.38
N VAL A 110 0.99 7.25 -12.70
CA VAL A 110 2.40 7.56 -12.46
C VAL A 110 3.09 7.74 -13.81
N ARG A 111 3.64 8.94 -14.03
CA ARG A 111 4.40 9.29 -15.23
C ARG A 111 5.89 9.37 -14.90
N ARG A 112 6.72 8.69 -15.68
CA ARG A 112 8.18 8.87 -15.63
C ARG A 112 8.52 10.18 -16.34
N VAL A 113 9.23 11.07 -15.65
CA VAL A 113 9.83 12.26 -16.25
C VAL A 113 11.27 11.89 -16.62
N LEU A 114 11.65 12.12 -17.87
CA LEU A 114 13.04 12.02 -18.31
C LEU A 114 13.64 13.42 -18.12
N GLU A 115 14.66 13.52 -17.29
CA GLU A 115 15.56 14.68 -17.23
C GLU A 115 16.70 14.48 -18.21
#